data_AF-A0A929TEU1-F1
#
_entry.id   AF-A0A929TEU1-F1
#
_cell.length_a   1.000
_cell.length_b   1.000
_cell.length_c   1.000
_cell.angle_alpha   90.00
_cell.angle_beta   90.00
_cell.angle_gamma   90.00
#
_symmetry.space_group_name_H-M   'P 1'
#
loop_
_entity.id
_entity.type
_entity.pdbx_description
1 polymer ?
#
loop_
_entity_poly.entity_id
_entity_poly.type
_entity_poly.pdbx_seq_one_letter_code
_entity_poly.pdbx_strand_id
1 'polypeptide(L)' 'PIFSLLQKKGGIDERMMYQTFNMGLGMVLAVDPKEAERALQVIRESGEQGALVGEIIKGEKGIDLC' A
#
# COMPACT_ATOMS: atom_id res chain seq x y z
N PRO A 1 4.86 16.05 3.50
CA PRO A 1 4.70 14.86 4.40
C PRO A 1 6.07 14.32 4.84
N ILE A 2 6.13 13.54 5.93
CA ILE A 2 7.39 13.12 6.59
C ILE A 2 8.31 12.25 5.71
N PHE A 3 7.75 11.34 4.91
CA PHE A 3 8.54 10.46 4.04
C PHE A 3 9.28 11.22 2.94
N SER A 4 8.65 12.22 2.32
CA SER A 4 9.30 13.08 1.32
C SER A 4 10.45 13.88 1.95
N LEU A 5 10.34 14.27 3.23
CA LEU A 5 11.42 14.94 3.94
C LEU A 5 12.58 13.98 4.23
N LEU A 6 12.28 12.76 4.69
CA LEU A 6 13.27 11.71 4.94
C LEU A 6 14.04 11.36 3.67
N GLN A 7 13.33 11.13 2.56
CA GLN A 7 13.93 10.84 1.26
C GLN A 7 14.90 11.94 0.84
N LYS A 8 14.45 13.21 0.86
CA LYS A 8 15.25 14.36 0.43
C LYS A 8 16.45 14.60 1.33
N LYS A 9 16.30 14.53 2.66
CA LYS A 9 17.39 14.78 3.61
C LYS A 9 18.38 13.62 3.69
N GLY A 10 17.91 12.38 3.52
CA GLY A 10 18.74 11.19 3.55
C GLY A 10 19.40 10.85 2.20
N GLY A 11 18.99 11.50 1.11
CA GLY A 11 19.47 11.14 -0.23
C GLY A 11 19.09 9.71 -0.61
N ILE A 12 17.93 9.24 -0.14
CA ILE A 12 17.50 7.85 -0.31
C ILE A 12 16.80 7.71 -1.66
N ASP A 13 17.20 6.70 -2.42
CA ASP A 13 16.53 6.33 -3.67
C ASP A 13 15.06 5.97 -3.41
N GLU A 14 14.17 6.35 -4.32
CA GLU A 14 12.73 6.09 -4.19
C GLU A 14 12.41 4.61 -4.02
N ARG A 15 13.13 3.73 -4.73
CA ARG A 15 12.92 2.28 -4.62
C ARG A 15 13.29 1.77 -3.23
N MET A 16 14.34 2.32 -2.63
CA MET A 16 14.71 2.01 -1.24
C MET A 16 13.66 2.54 -0.24
N MET A 17 13.02 3.68 -0.54
CA MET A 17 11.93 4.18 0.30
C MET A 17 10.77 3.18 0.38
N TYR A 18 10.32 2.63 -0.76
CA TYR A 18 9.26 1.62 -0.80
C TYR A 18 9.65 0.25 -0.22
N GLN A 19 10.94 -0.11 -0.25
CA GLN A 19 11.42 -1.35 0.36
C GLN A 19 11.57 -1.25 1.88
N THR A 20 11.83 -0.06 2.41
CA THR A 20 12.19 0.15 3.83
C THR A 20 11.04 0.73 4.64
N PHE A 21 10.25 1.62 4.03
CA PHE A 21 9.16 2.32 4.69
C PHE A 21 7.82 1.91 4.09
N ASN A 22 6.78 1.99 4.90
CA ASN A 22 5.42 1.65 4.48
C ASN A 22 4.80 2.65 3.48
N MET A 23 5.43 3.81 3.30
CA MET A 23 4.98 4.89 2.41
C MET A 23 3.52 5.30 2.61
N GLY A 24 2.99 5.14 3.84
CA GLY A 24 1.61 5.47 4.21
C GLY A 24 0.63 4.30 4.23
N LEU A 25 1.04 3.08 3.85
CA LEU A 25 0.20 1.88 3.91
C LEU A 25 0.63 0.94 5.05
N GLY A 26 -0.06 1.02 6.19
CA GLY A 26 0.27 0.21 7.36
C GLY A 26 -0.12 -1.27 7.26
N MET A 27 -1.11 -1.61 6.43
CA MET A 27 -1.65 -2.96 6.28
C MET A 27 -2.22 -3.18 4.88
N VAL A 28 -2.04 -4.38 4.33
CA VAL A 28 -2.62 -4.82 3.06
C VAL A 28 -3.48 -6.06 3.32
N LEU A 29 -4.70 -6.05 2.79
CA LEU A 29 -5.65 -7.16 2.88
C LEU A 29 -5.89 -7.70 1.46
N ALA A 30 -5.65 -8.99 1.27
CA ALA A 30 -6.01 -9.68 0.03
C ALA A 30 -7.40 -10.29 0.18
N VAL A 31 -8.34 -9.84 -0.66
CA VAL A 31 -9.73 -10.29 -0.65
C VAL A 31 -10.17 -10.70 -2.06
N ASP A 32 -11.25 -11.47 -2.15
CA ASP A 32 -11.89 -11.73 -3.44
C ASP A 32 -12.34 -10.38 -4.05
N PRO A 33 -12.15 -10.15 -5.37
CA PRO A 33 -12.57 -8.91 -6.02
C PRO A 33 -14.03 -8.54 -5.77
N LYS A 34 -14.91 -9.53 -5.59
CA LYS A 34 -16.34 -9.30 -5.30
C LYS A 34 -16.59 -8.77 -3.90
N GLU A 35 -15.67 -9.01 -2.98
CA GLU A 35 -15.76 -8.59 -1.58
C GLU A 35 -15.00 -7.27 -1.31
N ALA A 36 -14.30 -6.71 -2.30
CA ALA A 36 -13.46 -5.52 -2.12
C ALA A 36 -14.25 -4.30 -1.60
N GLU A 37 -15.39 -4.00 -2.22
CA GLU A 37 -16.29 -2.91 -1.80
C GLU A 37 -16.79 -3.09 -0.37
N ARG A 38 -17.24 -4.31 -0.03
CA ARG A 38 -17.73 -4.66 1.30
C ARG A 38 -16.62 -4.55 2.35
N ALA A 39 -15.41 -5.02 2.04
CA ALA A 39 -14.25 -4.88 2.93
C ALA A 39 -13.92 -3.41 3.19
N LEU A 40 -13.92 -2.57 2.15
CA LEU A 40 -13.71 -1.12 2.30
C LEU A 40 -14.81 -0.44 3.12
N GLN A 41 -16.05 -0.92 3.04
CA GLN A 41 -17.14 -0.42 3.86
C GLN A 41 -16.91 -0.76 5.34
N VAL A 42 -16.61 -2.01 5.67
CA VAL A 42 -16.35 -2.45 7.06
C VAL A 42 -15.16 -1.69 7.66
N ILE A 43 -14.09 -1.49 6.89
CA ILE A 43 -12.92 -0.70 7.32
C ILE A 43 -13.34 0.74 7.67
N ARG A 44 -14.12 1.39 6.79
CA ARG A 44 -14.63 2.74 7.03
C ARG A 44 -15.55 2.82 8.25
N GLU A 45 -16.41 1.82 8.45
CA GLU A 45 -17.30 1.72 9.62
C GLU A 45 -16.52 1.52 10.93
N SER A 46 -15.34 0.89 10.87
CA SER A 46 -14.42 0.78 12.02
C SER A 46 -13.65 2.07 12.33
N GLY A 47 -13.82 3.13 11.53
CA GLY A 47 -13.14 4.42 11.70
C GLY A 47 -11.78 4.52 11.00
N GLU A 48 -11.41 3.49 10.24
CA GLU A 48 -10.14 3.43 9.51
C GLU A 48 -10.32 3.83 8.03
N GLN A 49 -9.22 4.20 7.37
CA GLN A 49 -9.20 4.51 5.94
C GLN A 49 -8.65 3.33 5.15
N GLY A 50 -9.41 2.86 4.17
CA GLY A 50 -8.99 1.83 3.23
C GLY A 50 -9.11 2.32 1.78
N ALA A 51 -8.24 1.82 0.92
CA ALA A 51 -8.30 2.04 -0.52
C ALA A 51 -7.92 0.76 -1.26
N LEU A 52 -8.36 0.62 -2.51
CA LEU A 52 -7.86 -0.42 -3.40
C LEU A 52 -6.46 -0.03 -3.87
N VAL A 53 -5.45 -0.81 -3.49
CA VAL A 53 -4.02 -0.48 -3.71
C VAL A 53 -3.35 -1.33 -4.79
N GLY A 54 -4.05 -2.34 -5.34
CA GLY A 54 -3.52 -3.19 -6.39
C GLY A 54 -4.34 -4.45 -6.61
N GLU A 55 -3.80 -5.36 -7.42
CA GLU A 55 -4.38 -6.66 -7.75
C GLU A 55 -3.32 -7.76 -7.71
N ILE A 56 -3.76 -9.01 -7.48
CA ILE A 56 -2.88 -10.18 -7.53
C ILE A 56 -3.03 -10.81 -8.92
N ILE A 57 -1.94 -10.79 -9.69
CA ILE A 57 -1.87 -11.42 -11.00
C ILE A 57 -1.10 -12.75 -10.94
N LYS A 58 -1.39 -13.66 -11.87
CA LYS A 58 -0.60 -14.88 -12.03
C LYS A 58 0.77 -14.52 -12.60
N GLY A 59 1.85 -14.90 -11.92
CA GLY A 59 3.21 -14.61 -12.35
C GLY A 59 4.26 -15.22 -11.42
N GLU A 60 5.51 -14.82 -11.62
CA GLU A 60 6.59 -15.13 -10.68
C GLU A 60 6.48 -14.27 -9.43
N LYS A 61 7.13 -14.70 -8.34
CA LYS A 61 7.13 -13.96 -7.07
C LYS A 61 7.77 -12.58 -7.27
N GLY A 62 6.98 -11.52 -7.16
CA GLY A 62 7.44 -10.14 -7.30
C GLY A 62 6.38 -9.11 -6.91
N ILE A 63 6.80 -7.87 -6.77
CA ILE A 63 5.94 -6.69 -6.63
C ILE A 63 6.38 -5.72 -7.71
N ASP A 64 5.45 -5.35 -8.59
CA ASP A 64 5.65 -4.27 -9.56
C ASP A 64 5.04 -2.99 -9.00
N LEU A 65 5.89 -1.98 -8.80
CA LEU A 65 5.46 -0.62 -8.44
C LEU A 65 5.29 0.15 -9.76
N CYS A 66 4.04 0.48 -10.09
CA CYS A 66 3.66 1.21 -11.32
C CYS A 66 3.30 2.67 -11.01
#